data_AF-A0A2H6BWS8-F1
#
_entry.id   AF-A0A2H6BWS8-F1
#
_cell.length_a   1.000
_cell.length_b   1.000
_cell.length_c   1.000
_cell.angle_alpha   90.00
_cell.angle_beta   90.00
_cell.angle_gamma   90.00
#
_symmetry.space_group_name_H-M   'P 1'
#
loop_
_entity.id
_entity.type
_entity.pdbx_description
1 polymer ?
#
loop_
_entity_poly.entity_id
_entity_poly.type
_entity_poly.pdbx_seq_one_letter_code
_entity_poly.pdbx_strand_id
1 'polypeptide(L)'
;MNTYKIQTVLTEDGTVLLKELPFHAGDAVEVIIRSHPKTQQDKIITNKSASNLYPLREKEPSRYDEPLEPADREYLKGISSMMSEWESEADECAYSDL
;
A
#
# COMPACT_ATOMS: atom_id res chain seq x y z
N MET A 1 2.66 -30.55 -5.18
CA MET A 1 1.97 -30.48 -3.87
C MET A 1 0.62 -29.84 -4.12
N ASN A 2 -0.48 -30.56 -3.93
CA ASN A 2 -1.82 -30.05 -4.22
C ASN A 2 -2.37 -29.36 -2.97
N THR A 3 -2.60 -28.05 -3.06
CA THR A 3 -3.08 -27.23 -1.94
C THR A 3 -4.56 -26.95 -2.12
N TYR A 4 -5.38 -27.41 -1.18
CA TYR A 4 -6.81 -27.13 -1.14
C TYR A 4 -7.09 -25.96 -0.20
N LYS A 5 -7.75 -24.91 -0.70
CA LYS A 5 -8.09 -23.72 0.08
C LYS A 5 -9.58 -23.71 0.40
N ILE A 6 -9.92 -23.75 1.69
CA ILE A 6 -11.28 -23.58 2.19
C ILE A 6 -11.33 -22.33 3.06
N GLN A 7 -12.39 -21.54 2.90
CA GLN A 7 -12.71 -20.42 3.79
C GLN A 7 -13.92 -20.80 4.65
N THR A 8 -13.79 -20.62 5.96
CA THR A 8 -14.83 -20.98 6.92
C THR A 8 -14.78 -20.04 8.12
N VAL A 9 -15.85 -20.01 8.89
CA VAL A 9 -16.00 -19.15 10.07
C VAL A 9 -15.81 -20.01 11.31
N LEU A 10 -15.02 -19.49 12.26
CA LEU A 10 -14.84 -20.09 13.57
C LEU A 10 -16.18 -20.09 14.33
N THR A 11 -16.58 -21.23 14.89
CA THR A 11 -17.76 -21.30 15.76
C THR A 11 -17.48 -20.62 17.10
N GLU A 12 -18.54 -20.30 17.85
CA GLU A 12 -18.41 -19.64 19.17
C GLU A 12 -17.57 -20.48 20.15
N ASP A 13 -17.62 -21.80 20.02
CA ASP A 13 -16.84 -22.75 20.81
C ASP A 13 -15.37 -22.88 20.35
N GLY A 14 -14.91 -22.03 19.43
CA GLY A 14 -13.54 -22.05 18.91
C GLY A 14 -13.23 -23.24 18.00
N THR A 15 -14.26 -23.90 17.45
CA THR A 15 -14.10 -25.07 16.57
C THR A 15 -14.29 -24.68 15.10
N VAL A 16 -13.61 -25.40 14.20
CA VAL A 16 -13.77 -25.24 12.74
C VAL A 16 -14.13 -26.58 12.13
N LEU A 17 -15.24 -26.63 11.39
CA LEU A 17 -15.66 -27.82 10.66
C LEU A 17 -15.34 -27.66 9.17
N LEU A 18 -14.38 -28.46 8.69
CA LEU A 18 -14.01 -28.53 7.27
C LEU A 18 -14.74 -29.73 6.64
N LYS A 19 -15.59 -29.49 5.65
CA LYS A 19 -16.32 -30.53 4.91
C LYS A 19 -15.88 -30.55 3.44
N GLU A 20 -16.22 -31.62 2.74
CA GLU A 20 -16.04 -31.76 1.29
C GLU A 20 -14.57 -31.68 0.81
N LEU A 21 -13.65 -32.09 1.67
CA LEU A 21 -12.25 -32.23 1.31
C LEU A 21 -12.01 -33.58 0.63
N PRO A 22 -11.21 -33.64 -0.45
CA PRO A 22 -10.92 -34.87 -1.18
C PRO A 22 -9.83 -35.71 -0.49
N PHE A 23 -9.93 -35.85 0.84
CA PHE A 23 -9.02 -36.64 1.66
C PHE A 23 -9.73 -37.90 2.17
N HIS A 24 -8.97 -38.97 2.33
CA HIS A 24 -9.45 -40.27 2.78
C HIS A 24 -8.97 -40.54 4.21
N ALA A 25 -9.62 -41.47 4.89
CA ALA A 25 -9.20 -41.87 6.23
C ALA A 25 -7.78 -42.48 6.19
N GLY A 26 -6.89 -41.95 7.01
CA GLY A 26 -5.47 -42.37 7.06
C GLY A 26 -4.52 -41.47 6.29
N ASP A 27 -5.01 -40.50 5.53
CA ASP A 27 -4.16 -39.52 4.85
C ASP A 27 -3.48 -38.58 5.87
N ALA A 28 -2.17 -38.38 5.70
CA ALA A 28 -1.43 -37.35 6.44
C ALA A 28 -1.70 -35.99 5.79
N VAL A 29 -2.31 -35.07 6.53
CA VAL A 29 -2.67 -33.73 6.06
C VAL A 29 -2.07 -32.65 6.95
N GLU A 30 -1.63 -31.55 6.34
CA GLU A 30 -1.18 -30.34 7.05
C GLU A 30 -2.28 -29.28 6.97
N VAL A 31 -2.65 -28.71 8.13
CA VAL A 31 -3.69 -27.68 8.22
C VAL A 31 -3.05 -26.35 8.59
N ILE A 32 -3.14 -25.37 7.68
CA ILE A 32 -2.61 -24.02 7.89
C ILE A 32 -3.76 -23.05 8.09
N ILE A 33 -3.89 -22.50 9.30
CA ILE A 33 -4.92 -21.51 9.64
C ILE A 33 -4.32 -20.11 9.51
N ARG A 34 -4.93 -19.27 8.66
CA ARG A 34 -4.55 -17.85 8.53
C ARG A 34 -5.72 -16.96 8.91
N SER A 35 -5.58 -16.24 10.02
CA SER A 35 -6.52 -15.20 10.42
C SER A 35 -6.46 -14.07 9.40
N HIS A 36 -7.60 -13.76 8.80
CA HIS A 36 -7.77 -12.52 8.04
C HIS A 36 -8.56 -11.57 8.94
N PRO A 37 -8.06 -10.35 9.21
CA PRO A 37 -8.88 -9.37 9.89
C PRO A 37 -10.14 -9.15 9.05
N LYS A 38 -11.33 -9.08 9.67
CA LYS A 38 -12.62 -8.81 9.01
C LYS A 38 -12.66 -7.46 8.26
N THR A 39 -11.55 -6.72 8.21
CA THR A 39 -11.50 -5.31 7.85
C THR A 39 -10.34 -5.01 6.91
N GLN A 40 -10.56 -5.32 5.63
CA GLN A 40 -10.34 -4.28 4.60
C GLN A 40 -11.65 -3.77 4.02
N GLN A 41 -12.74 -4.54 4.01
CA GLN A 41 -14.04 -4.07 3.54
C GLN A 41 -14.87 -3.40 4.65
N ASP A 42 -14.90 -3.93 5.88
CA ASP A 42 -15.71 -3.33 6.97
C ASP A 42 -15.09 -2.07 7.62
N LYS A 43 -13.80 -1.78 7.36
CA LYS A 43 -13.12 -0.57 7.85
C LYS A 43 -13.35 0.61 6.90
N ILE A 44 -13.72 0.33 5.64
CA ILE A 44 -14.10 1.35 4.66
C ILE A 44 -15.51 1.87 4.94
N ILE A 45 -16.40 1.04 5.52
CA ILE A 45 -17.80 1.42 5.72
C ILE A 45 -18.00 2.23 7.02
N THR A 46 -17.21 2.01 8.07
CA THR A 46 -17.47 2.64 9.39
C THR A 46 -16.53 3.76 9.80
N ASN A 47 -15.40 3.97 9.10
CA ASN A 47 -14.52 5.10 9.38
C ASN A 47 -14.49 6.06 8.20
N LYS A 48 -15.40 7.04 8.26
CA LYS A 48 -15.18 8.39 7.71
C LYS A 48 -14.81 8.39 6.21
N SER A 49 -15.82 8.46 5.36
CA SER A 49 -15.72 8.98 3.99
C SER A 49 -14.67 8.29 3.10
N ALA A 50 -15.07 7.23 2.39
CA ALA A 50 -14.31 6.68 1.27
C ALA A 50 -13.94 7.73 0.18
N SER A 51 -14.51 8.94 0.25
CA SER A 51 -14.14 10.08 -0.59
C SER A 51 -12.76 10.68 -0.26
N ASN A 52 -12.15 10.36 0.88
CA ASN A 52 -10.85 10.91 1.28
C ASN A 52 -9.64 9.99 1.01
N LEU A 53 -9.85 8.72 0.64
CA LEU A 53 -8.73 7.80 0.34
C LEU A 53 -8.04 8.13 -0.99
N TYR A 54 -8.76 8.79 -1.89
CA TYR A 54 -8.27 9.16 -3.21
C TYR A 54 -8.88 10.52 -3.58
N PRO A 55 -8.30 11.64 -3.11
CA PRO A 55 -8.86 12.98 -3.30
C PRO A 55 -8.96 13.41 -4.78
N LEU A 56 -8.37 12.63 -5.69
CA LEU A 56 -8.39 12.84 -7.13
C LEU A 56 -9.30 11.86 -7.88
N ARG A 57 -9.97 10.91 -7.20
CA ARG A 57 -10.72 9.82 -7.86
C ARG A 57 -11.91 10.27 -8.69
N GLU A 58 -12.49 11.42 -8.34
CA GLU A 58 -13.63 12.04 -9.03
C GLU A 58 -13.25 13.36 -9.72
N LYS A 59 -11.96 13.74 -9.68
CA LYS A 59 -11.48 14.90 -10.43
C LYS A 59 -11.13 14.47 -11.85
N GLU A 60 -11.48 15.30 -12.82
CA GLU A 60 -11.03 15.08 -14.19
C GLU A 60 -9.50 15.00 -14.23
N PRO A 61 -8.92 14.08 -15.05
CA PRO A 61 -7.49 14.02 -15.23
C PRO A 61 -6.96 15.38 -15.66
N SER A 62 -5.98 15.92 -14.93
CA SER A 62 -5.31 17.16 -15.33
C SER A 62 -4.67 16.94 -16.70
N ARG A 63 -5.21 17.60 -17.73
CA ARG A 63 -4.61 17.63 -19.05
C ARG A 63 -3.61 18.77 -19.07
N TYR A 64 -2.35 18.44 -19.36
CA TYR A 64 -1.35 19.45 -19.69
C TYR A 64 -1.56 19.85 -21.14
N ASP A 65 -1.85 21.13 -21.38
CA ASP A 65 -2.02 21.65 -22.74
C ASP A 65 -0.68 21.61 -23.50
N GLU A 66 0.43 21.85 -22.80
CA GLU A 66 1.79 21.78 -23.34
C GLU A 66 2.72 20.96 -22.42
N PRO A 67 2.80 19.64 -22.59
CA PRO A 67 3.56 18.76 -21.70
C PRO A 67 5.08 18.91 -21.80
N LEU A 68 5.56 19.70 -22.78
CA LEU A 68 6.98 19.92 -23.07
C LEU A 68 7.33 21.41 -23.04
N GLU A 69 6.49 22.27 -22.46
CA GLU A 69 6.82 23.67 -22.30
C GLU A 69 8.12 23.79 -21.47
N PRO A 70 9.12 24.55 -21.95
CA PRO A 70 10.34 24.75 -21.20
C PRO A 70 10.01 25.46 -19.89
N ALA A 71 10.50 24.93 -18.78
CA ALA A 71 10.27 25.53 -17.47
C ALA A 71 10.72 27.00 -17.46
N ASP A 72 9.90 27.86 -16.86
CA ASP A 72 10.16 29.30 -16.81
C ASP A 72 11.54 29.61 -16.24
N ARG A 73 12.19 30.62 -16.82
CA ARG A 73 13.55 31.02 -16.42
C ARG A 73 13.64 31.43 -14.95
N GLU A 74 12.58 32.04 -14.40
CA GLU A 74 12.51 32.36 -12.97
C GLU A 74 12.37 31.12 -12.10
N TYR A 75 11.60 30.13 -12.54
CA TYR A 75 11.46 28.84 -11.87
C TYR A 75 12.80 28.08 -11.84
N LEU A 76 13.50 28.03 -12.98
CA LEU A 76 14.84 27.43 -13.07
C LEU A 76 15.88 28.18 -12.22
N LYS A 77 15.79 29.52 -12.15
CA LYS A 77 16.64 30.33 -11.25
C LYS A 77 16.35 30.03 -9.79
N GLY A 78 15.08 29.85 -9.42
CA GLY A 78 14.66 29.43 -8.08
C GLY A 78 15.21 28.05 -7.70
N ILE A 79 15.09 27.07 -8.59
CA ILE A 79 15.67 25.73 -8.38
C ILE A 79 17.18 25.79 -8.24
N SER A 80 17.86 26.55 -9.11
CA SER A 80 19.31 26.72 -9.02
C SER A 80 19.72 27.36 -7.71
N SER A 81 19.01 28.39 -7.25
CA SER A 81 19.28 29.05 -5.96
C SER A 81 19.07 28.11 -4.79
N MET A 82 18.03 27.27 -4.85
CA MET A 82 17.75 26.27 -3.82
C MET A 82 18.86 25.22 -3.78
N MET A 83 19.27 24.66 -4.92
CA MET A 83 20.34 23.66 -4.97
C MET A 83 21.69 24.20 -4.47
N SER A 84 22.02 25.45 -4.76
CA SER A 84 23.24 26.09 -4.23
C SER A 84 23.23 26.27 -2.71
N GLU A 85 22.07 26.27 -2.06
CA GLU A 85 21.96 26.30 -0.59
C GLU A 85 22.36 24.96 0.04
N TRP A 86 22.13 23.84 -0.66
CA TRP A 86 22.53 22.48 -0.23
C TRP A 86 23.99 22.14 -0.52
N GLU A 87 24.67 22.96 -1.33
CA GLU A 87 26.11 22.86 -1.60
C GLU A 87 26.91 23.87 -0.75
N SER A 88 26.30 24.40 0.31
CA SER A 88 27.00 25.32 1.21
C SER A 88 28.14 24.61 1.95
N GLU A 89 29.27 25.30 2.15
CA GLU A 89 30.43 24.84 2.93
C GLU A 89 30.05 24.25 4.31
N ALA A 90 28.93 24.67 4.88
CA ALA A 90 28.41 24.14 6.14
C ALA A 90 28.09 22.63 6.08
N ASP A 91 27.58 22.14 4.94
CA ASP A 91 27.30 20.71 4.73
C ASP A 91 28.58 19.94 4.36
N GLU A 92 29.56 20.59 3.72
CA GLU A 92 30.85 19.98 3.38
C GLU A 92 31.71 19.70 4.63
N CYS A 93 31.62 20.55 5.66
CA CYS A 93 32.25 20.33 6.98
C CYS A 93 31.65 19.13 7.74
N ALA A 94 30.39 18.75 7.48
CA ALA A 94 29.75 17.64 8.19
C ALA A 94 30.24 16.26 7.72
N TYR A 95 30.83 16.18 6.52
CA TYR A 95 31.34 14.94 5.93
C TYR A 95 32.87 14.84 5.89
N SER A 96 33.59 15.89 6.30
CA SER A 96 35.06 15.89 6.32
C SER A 96 35.67 15.31 7.61
N ASP A 97 34.85 15.00 8.61
CA ASP A 97 35.24 14.33 9.86
C ASP A 97 35.02 12.79 9.86
N LEU A 98 34.72 12.20 8.70
CA LEU A 98 34.58 10.74 8.47
C LEU A 98 35.84 10.15 7.81
#